data_AF-A0A0G4N911-F1
#
_entry.id   AF-A0A0G4N911-F1
#
_cell.length_a   1.000
_cell.length_b   1.000
_cell.length_c   1.000
_cell.angle_alpha   90.00
_cell.angle_beta   90.00
_cell.angle_gamma   90.00
#
_symmetry.space_group_name_H-M   'P 1'
#
loop_
_entity.id
_entity.type
_entity.pdbx_description
1 polymer ?
#
loop_
_entity_poly.entity_id
_entity_poly.type
_entity_poly.pdbx_seq_one_letter_code
_entity_poly.pdbx_strand_id
1 'polypeptide(L)'
;MMFLYGIVSSFCWTPLQALYPAEVLSTDIRGKGLAANNLIAGLFGFINLYAIPTGLEDIGWRMYTILLSLHVVHWVLMWFVSVETMGRSLEELEEIFNDPTPVKRSKQFNKVVVGSGVGVKVTDA
;
A
#
# COMPACT_ATOMS: atom_id res chain seq x y z
N MET A 1 3.59 -12.24 -21.50
CA MET A 1 2.96 -11.14 -20.74
C MET A 1 2.50 -11.58 -19.35
N MET A 2 1.67 -12.63 -19.21
CA MET A 2 1.25 -13.13 -17.88
C MET A 2 2.40 -13.57 -16.94
N PHE A 3 3.44 -14.23 -17.45
CA PHE A 3 4.58 -14.65 -16.61
C PHE A 3 5.43 -13.48 -16.10
N LEU A 4 5.66 -12.45 -16.93
CA LEU A 4 6.36 -11.23 -16.51
C LEU A 4 5.55 -10.47 -15.46
N TYR A 5 4.24 -10.34 -15.69
CA TYR A 5 3.32 -9.78 -14.70
C TYR A 5 3.39 -10.54 -13.38
N GLY A 6 3.30 -11.88 -13.41
CA GLY A 6 3.36 -12.73 -12.22
C GLY A 6 4.69 -12.65 -11.46
N ILE A 7 5.83 -12.53 -12.15
CA ILE A 7 7.13 -12.33 -11.51
C ILE A 7 7.17 -10.97 -10.82
N VAL A 8 6.86 -9.88 -11.53
CA VAL A 8 6.91 -8.52 -10.97
C VAL A 8 5.91 -8.35 -9.81
N SER A 9 4.70 -8.88 -9.95
CA SER A 9 3.70 -8.82 -8.87
C SER A 9 4.16 -9.59 -7.64
N SER A 10 4.81 -10.76 -7.82
CA SER A 10 5.28 -11.56 -6.69
C SER A 10 6.44 -10.89 -5.94
N PHE A 11 7.34 -10.21 -6.65
CA PHE A 11 8.50 -9.55 -6.03
C PHE A 11 8.19 -8.18 -5.43
N CYS A 12 7.28 -7.40 -6.03
CA CYS A 12 6.99 -6.05 -5.55
C CYS A 12 5.65 -5.97 -4.82
N TRP A 13 4.59 -6.48 -5.43
CA TRP A 13 3.23 -6.24 -4.95
C TRP A 13 2.86 -7.10 -3.73
N THR A 14 3.13 -8.40 -3.80
CA THR A 14 2.83 -9.35 -2.72
C THR A 14 3.47 -8.96 -1.37
N PRO A 15 4.79 -8.65 -1.29
CA PRO A 15 5.37 -8.24 -0.02
C PRO A 15 4.85 -6.87 0.44
N LEU A 16 4.61 -5.93 -0.48
CA LEU A 16 4.07 -4.61 -0.16
C LEU A 16 2.68 -4.69 0.49
N GLN A 17 1.80 -5.57 -0.02
CA GLN A 17 0.46 -5.76 0.53
C GLN A 17 0.45 -6.23 1.99
N ALA A 18 1.47 -7.00 2.41
CA ALA A 18 1.61 -7.46 3.78
C ALA A 18 2.38 -6.47 4.67
N LEU A 19 3.38 -5.79 4.11
CA LEU A 19 4.27 -4.88 4.84
C LEU A 19 3.57 -3.55 5.18
N TYR A 20 2.91 -2.94 4.19
CA TYR A 20 2.27 -1.63 4.34
C TYR A 20 1.28 -1.54 5.52
N PRO A 21 0.31 -2.46 5.72
CA PRO A 21 -0.58 -2.40 6.87
C PRO A 21 0.13 -2.70 8.20
N ALA A 22 1.30 -3.36 8.19
CA ALA A 22 2.08 -3.56 9.41
C ALA A 22 2.80 -2.27 9.86
N GLU A 23 3.22 -1.43 8.91
CA GLU A 23 3.92 -0.16 9.14
C GLU A 23 2.97 0.99 9.47
N VAL A 24 1.82 1.07 8.81
CA VAL A 24 0.83 2.15 9.02
C VAL A 24 0.10 2.01 10.35
N LEU A 25 0.01 0.80 10.89
CA LEU A 25 -0.83 0.50 12.03
C LEU A 25 -0.02 0.56 13.34
N SER A 26 -0.54 1.29 14.34
CA SER A 26 0.10 1.40 15.66
C SER A 26 0.08 0.07 16.41
N THR A 27 1.08 -0.13 17.28
CA THR A 27 1.36 -1.44 17.91
C THR A 27 0.16 -2.03 18.65
N ASP A 28 -0.69 -1.20 19.24
CA ASP A 28 -1.83 -1.63 20.06
C ASP A 28 -3.00 -2.20 19.22
N ILE A 29 -3.23 -1.67 18.02
CA ILE A 29 -4.31 -2.12 17.12
C ILE A 29 -3.80 -3.03 16.00
N ARG A 30 -2.47 -3.21 15.89
CA ARG A 30 -1.80 -3.94 14.81
C ARG A 30 -2.40 -5.32 14.55
N GLY A 31 -2.57 -6.12 15.60
CA GLY A 31 -3.12 -7.48 15.48
C GLY A 31 -4.53 -7.52 14.91
N LYS A 32 -5.41 -6.60 15.32
CA LYS A 32 -6.80 -6.55 14.84
C LYS A 32 -6.88 -6.05 13.40
N GLY A 33 -6.09 -5.03 13.04
CA GLY A 33 -6.10 -4.51 11.67
C GLY A 33 -5.46 -5.45 10.66
N LEU A 34 -4.42 -6.21 11.03
CA LEU A 34 -3.89 -7.27 10.16
C LEU A 34 -4.91 -8.40 9.94
N ALA A 35 -5.66 -8.79 10.98
CA ALA A 35 -6.73 -9.78 10.84
C ALA A 35 -7.84 -9.29 9.89
N ALA A 36 -8.27 -8.04 10.02
CA ALA A 36 -9.23 -7.42 9.11
C ALA A 36 -8.71 -7.35 7.66
N ASN A 37 -7.45 -6.96 7.47
CA ASN A 37 -6.79 -6.95 6.15
C ASN A 37 -6.82 -8.35 5.50
N ASN A 38 -6.50 -9.40 6.25
CA ASN A 38 -6.53 -10.77 5.75
C ASN A 38 -7.94 -11.24 5.40
N LEU A 39 -8.95 -10.87 6.20
CA LEU A 39 -10.35 -11.20 5.89
C LEU A 39 -10.81 -10.53 4.59
N ILE A 40 -10.52 -9.24 4.43
CA ILE A 40 -10.86 -8.49 3.22
C ILE A 40 -10.14 -9.06 2.01
N ALA A 41 -8.84 -9.34 2.12
CA ALA A 41 -8.06 -9.97 1.05
C ALA A 41 -8.61 -11.36 0.67
N GLY A 42 -9.03 -12.16 1.66
CA GLY A 42 -9.68 -13.46 1.44
C GLY A 42 -11.01 -13.35 0.69
N LEU A 43 -11.85 -12.37 1.06
CA LEU A 43 -13.12 -12.10 0.36
C LEU A 43 -12.89 -11.70 -1.09
N PHE A 44 -11.98 -10.76 -1.35
CA PHE A 44 -11.63 -10.38 -2.72
C PHE A 44 -10.96 -11.53 -3.50
N GLY A 45 -10.18 -12.37 -2.83
CA GLY A 45 -9.63 -13.60 -3.41
C GLY A 45 -10.73 -14.57 -3.85
N PHE A 46 -11.75 -14.77 -3.03
CA PHE A 46 -12.92 -15.59 -3.37
C PHE A 46 -13.70 -15.01 -4.57
N ILE A 47 -13.93 -13.70 -4.58
CA ILE A 47 -14.60 -13.03 -5.71
C ILE A 47 -13.79 -13.22 -7.00
N ASN A 48 -12.47 -13.04 -6.96
CA ASN A 48 -11.64 -13.27 -8.15
C ASN A 48 -11.68 -14.73 -8.61
N LEU A 49 -11.70 -15.69 -7.68
CA LEU A 49 -11.75 -17.11 -8.04
C LEU A 49 -13.04 -17.47 -8.79
N TYR A 50 -14.17 -16.84 -8.48
CA TYR A 50 -15.46 -17.12 -9.11
C TYR A 50 -15.80 -16.18 -10.28
N ALA A 51 -15.61 -14.87 -10.11
CA ALA A 51 -16.00 -13.86 -11.10
C ALA A 51 -15.13 -13.87 -12.35
N ILE A 52 -13.84 -14.18 -12.24
CA ILE A 52 -12.92 -14.23 -13.38
C ILE A 52 -13.29 -15.35 -14.37
N PRO A 53 -13.45 -16.63 -13.96
CA PRO A 53 -13.81 -17.69 -14.91
C PRO A 53 -15.22 -17.50 -15.48
N THR A 54 -16.21 -17.14 -14.66
CA THR A 54 -17.57 -16.88 -15.15
C THR A 54 -17.62 -15.70 -16.12
N GLY A 55 -16.90 -14.61 -15.82
CA GLY A 55 -16.83 -13.44 -16.72
C GLY A 55 -16.07 -13.72 -18.02
N LEU A 56 -15.11 -14.66 -17.99
CA LEU A 56 -14.39 -15.09 -19.20
C LEU A 56 -15.27 -15.98 -20.09
N GLU A 57 -16.16 -16.78 -19.51
CA GLU A 57 -17.13 -17.62 -20.24
C GLU A 57 -18.20 -16.76 -20.94
N ASP A 58 -18.75 -15.76 -20.24
CA ASP A 58 -19.84 -14.93 -20.78
C ASP A 58 -19.35 -13.83 -21.76
N ILE A 59 -18.24 -13.17 -21.42
CA ILE A 59 -17.82 -11.91 -22.06
C ILE A 59 -16.46 -12.03 -22.77
N GLY A 60 -15.78 -13.17 -22.63
CA GLY A 60 -14.51 -13.47 -23.28
C GLY A 60 -13.42 -12.44 -22.98
N TRP A 61 -12.73 -12.00 -24.03
CA TRP A 61 -11.57 -11.11 -23.91
C TRP A 61 -11.89 -9.75 -23.26
N ARG A 62 -13.16 -9.30 -23.28
CA ARG A 62 -13.56 -8.02 -22.70
C ARG A 62 -13.43 -8.01 -21.17
N MET A 63 -13.48 -9.17 -20.52
CA MET A 63 -13.25 -9.29 -19.09
C MET A 63 -11.86 -8.73 -18.69
N TYR A 64 -10.84 -8.92 -19.53
CA TYR A 64 -9.50 -8.36 -19.29
C TYR A 64 -9.50 -6.83 -19.28
N THR A 65 -10.33 -6.17 -20.09
CA THR A 65 -10.43 -4.70 -20.11
C THR A 65 -11.10 -4.15 -18.86
N ILE A 66 -12.09 -4.87 -18.31
CA ILE A 66 -12.74 -4.52 -17.05
C ILE A 66 -11.73 -4.66 -15.91
N LEU A 67 -11.00 -5.77 -15.85
CA LEU A 67 -9.96 -5.98 -14.85
C LEU A 67 -8.88 -4.90 -14.92
N LEU A 68 -8.44 -4.54 -16.12
CA LEU A 68 -7.47 -3.46 -16.32
C LEU A 68 -8.00 -2.12 -15.78
N SER A 69 -9.26 -1.79 -16.08
CA SER A 69 -9.87 -0.54 -15.57
C SER A 69 -9.92 -0.50 -14.04
N LEU A 70 -10.22 -1.62 -13.38
CA LEU A 70 -10.21 -1.73 -11.92
C LEU A 70 -8.80 -1.55 -11.34
N HIS A 71 -7.77 -2.10 -12.00
CA HIS A 71 -6.38 -1.88 -11.59
C HIS A 71 -5.95 -0.41 -11.73
N VAL A 72 -6.38 0.28 -12.80
CA VAL A 72 -6.10 1.72 -12.97
C VAL A 72 -6.77 2.52 -11.87
N VAL A 73 -8.03 2.25 -11.56
CA VAL A 73 -8.75 2.92 -10.46
C VAL A 73 -8.04 2.68 -9.12
N HIS A 74 -7.63 1.43 -8.84
CA HIS A 74 -6.87 1.11 -7.64
C HIS A 74 -5.56 1.91 -7.57
N TRP A 75 -4.80 1.97 -8.67
CA TRP A 75 -3.54 2.71 -8.74
C TRP A 75 -3.73 4.21 -8.52
N VAL A 76 -4.81 4.79 -9.06
CA VAL A 76 -5.15 6.21 -8.84
C VAL A 76 -5.50 6.44 -7.37
N LEU A 77 -6.31 5.58 -6.76
CA LEU A 77 -6.66 5.71 -5.34
C LEU A 77 -5.42 5.60 -4.45
N MET A 78 -4.53 4.66 -4.76
CA MET A 78 -3.25 4.51 -4.08
C MET A 78 -2.42 5.80 -4.15
N TRP A 79 -2.33 6.43 -5.33
CA TRP A 79 -1.58 7.68 -5.47
C TRP A 79 -2.08 8.81 -4.55
N PHE A 80 -3.38 8.84 -4.25
CA PHE A 80 -4.01 9.85 -3.42
C PHE A 80 -4.08 9.51 -1.93
N VAL A 81 -4.11 8.23 -1.56
CA VAL A 81 -4.34 7.78 -0.18
C VAL A 81 -3.08 7.19 0.45
N SER A 82 -2.16 6.66 -0.35
CA SER A 82 -0.93 6.05 0.16
C SER A 82 0.05 7.11 0.67
N VAL A 83 0.49 6.86 1.89
CA VAL A 83 1.53 7.60 2.61
C VAL A 83 2.82 6.81 2.41
N GLU A 84 3.88 7.45 1.94
CA GLU A 84 5.22 6.86 1.88
C GLU A 84 5.71 6.54 3.30
N THR A 85 5.93 5.25 3.59
CA THR A 85 6.40 4.73 4.88
C THR A 85 7.90 4.44 4.90
N MET A 86 8.56 4.41 3.74
CA MET A 86 9.96 4.02 3.61
C MET A 86 10.91 4.96 4.37
N GLY A 87 11.73 4.38 5.26
CA GLY A 87 12.83 5.07 5.92
C GLY A 87 12.43 6.03 7.04
N ARG A 88 11.19 5.96 7.53
CA ARG A 88 10.69 6.76 8.66
C ARG A 88 10.59 5.92 9.93
N SER A 89 10.80 6.54 11.09
CA SER A 89 10.53 5.89 12.37
C SER A 89 9.01 5.77 12.62
N LEU A 90 8.59 4.87 13.53
CA LEU A 90 7.18 4.75 13.90
C LEU A 90 6.63 6.05 14.53
N GLU A 91 7.47 6.81 15.21
CA GLU A 91 7.12 8.10 15.83
C GLU A 91 6.90 9.18 14.75
N GLU A 92 7.77 9.25 13.74
CA GLU A 92 7.62 10.16 12.60
C GLU A 92 6.38 9.82 11.75
N LEU A 93 6.03 8.54 11.65
CA LEU A 93 4.80 8.10 10.97
C LEU A 93 3.56 8.57 11.71
N GLU A 94 3.53 8.47 13.04
CA GLU A 94 2.41 8.94 13.85
C GLU A 94 2.20 10.45 13.71
N GLU A 95 3.27 11.25 13.64
CA GLU A 95 3.17 12.69 13.38
C GLU A 95 2.58 12.99 11.99
N ILE A 96 2.94 12.22 10.97
CA ILE A 96 2.41 12.39 9.60
C ILE A 96 0.95 12.01 9.52
N PHE A 97 0.54 10.92 10.18
CA PHE A 97 -0.85 10.47 10.18
C PHE A 97 -1.76 11.41 10.97
N ASN A 98 -1.23 12.16 11.95
CA ASN A 98 -1.96 13.19 12.69
C ASN A 98 -2.02 14.56 11.99
N ASP A 99 -1.25 14.77 10.90
CA ASP A 99 -1.31 15.99 10.08
C ASP A 99 -2.62 16.03 9.27
N PRO A 100 -3.27 17.21 9.09
CA PRO A 100 -4.45 17.36 8.24
C PRO A 100 -4.24 16.96 6.77
N THR A 101 -2.99 16.84 6.29
CA THR A 101 -2.65 16.41 4.92
C THR A 101 -1.54 15.34 4.88
N PRO A 102 -1.82 14.11 5.33
CA PRO A 102 -0.81 13.07 5.56
C PRO A 102 -0.02 12.70 4.29
N VAL A 103 -0.69 12.66 3.13
CA VAL A 103 -0.08 12.29 1.84
C VAL A 103 0.85 13.36 1.28
N LYS A 104 0.59 14.65 1.56
CA LYS A 104 1.49 15.75 1.16
C LYS A 104 2.70 15.84 2.08
N ARG A 105 2.49 15.66 3.39
CA ARG A 105 3.54 15.67 4.42
C ARG A 105 4.52 14.52 4.24
N SER A 106 4.01 13.35 3.85
CA SER A 106 4.80 12.17 3.54
C SER A 106 5.74 12.33 2.32
N LYS A 107 5.42 13.22 1.37
CA LYS A 107 6.27 13.49 0.20
C LYS A 107 7.40 14.49 0.49
N GLN A 108 7.42 15.12 1.67
CA GLN A 108 8.51 15.99 2.12
C GLN A 108 9.54 15.15 2.87
N PHE A 109 10.70 14.93 2.24
CA PHE A 109 11.86 14.29 2.89
C PHE A 109 12.68 15.35 3.62
N ASN A 110 12.45 15.52 4.92
CA ASN A 110 13.40 16.26 5.75
C ASN A 110 14.59 15.33 6.03
N LYS A 111 15.75 15.64 5.42
CA LYS A 111 16.98 14.86 5.59
C LYS A 111 17.54 15.10 6.99
N VAL A 112 17.17 14.27 7.96
CA VAL A 112 17.75 14.32 9.30
C VAL A 112 19.15 13.71 9.25
N VAL A 113 20.17 14.56 9.21
CA VAL A 113 21.57 14.15 9.33
C VAL A 113 21.87 13.97 10.82
N VAL A 114 21.92 12.72 11.29
CA VAL A 114 22.34 12.40 12.66
C VAL A 114 23.86 12.58 12.74
N GLY A 115 24.28 13.74 13.24
CA GLY A 115 25.65 13.98 13.66
C GLY A 115 25.92 13.29 14.99
N SER A 116 26.89 12.38 15.02
CA SER A 116 27.30 11.65 16.23
C SER A 116 27.63 12.61 17.38
N GLY A 117 26.71 12.77 18.34
CA GLY A 117 27.00 13.30 19.68
C GLY A 117 26.25 14.56 20.15
N VAL A 118 25.39 15.21 19.37
CA VAL A 118 24.59 16.35 19.85
C VAL A 118 23.19 16.31 19.24
N GLY A 119 22.18 16.61 20.06
CA GLY A 119 20.75 16.43 19.79
C GLY A 119 20.23 16.87 18.42
N VAL A 120 19.15 16.20 18.01
CA VAL A 120 18.48 16.32 16.71
C VAL A 120 18.11 17.77 16.43
N LYS A 121 18.71 18.35 15.37
CA LYS A 121 18.23 19.59 14.76
C LYS A 121 17.64 19.26 13.39
N VAL A 122 16.33 19.44 13.27
CA VAL A 122 15.60 19.39 12.01
C VAL A 122 16.08 20.57 11.16
N THR A 123 16.57 20.29 9.95
CA THR A 123 16.89 21.32 8.95
C THR A 123 15.92 21.15 7.78
N ASP A 124 15.09 22.16 7.56
CA ASP A 124 14.22 22.29 6.40
C ASP A 124 15.04 22.80 5.20
N ALA A 125 14.96 22.10 4.06
CA ALA A 125 15.47 22.56 2.77
C ALA A 125 14.42 22.30 1.69
#